data_AF-A0A0G1NIE4-F1
#
_entry.id   AF-A0A0G1NIE4-F1
#
_cell.length_a   1.000
_cell.length_b   1.000
_cell.length_c   1.000
_cell.angle_alpha   90.00
_cell.angle_beta   90.00
_cell.angle_gamma   90.00
#
_symmetry.space_group_name_H-M   'P 1'
#
loop_
_entity.id
_entity.type
_entity.pdbx_description
1 polymer ?
#
loop_
_entity_poly.entity_id
_entity_poly.type
_entity_poly.pdbx_seq_one_letter_code
_entity_poly.pdbx_strand_id
1 'polypeptide(L)'
;MKLNKILKPDGQVLISLLVVLPSLILIVAAYLSLSANSFSLSRQDQLHSHAQLAADAGADYAVEQIKADANWNSTSGETELHNDGSIKVTYSATSVDNSPSSKTVTIIGRSYWPADSVNPSSSVTIKVDLRPSESGNYSVVSGQGGLIMSNSSKITGGDVLINGEITLSNSSQIGLSNESANIDVANQICPIPADATYPRLCNAGENDNPISISNSAKIYGTVKANHQSNGSGMSNPGLTASSGVTPQALPAYDRDAHKAAVATTITGSAASCSGSQSKTWAANTKVTGNVTMSNGCQVTIEGNIWITGNLSVSNSSKIKVADSLGGTQPVIMVDGSTGVSLSNGSKIVSNASSTGAKLITYWSSASCSPDCTDVIGTDLNTSRDIRTIHLSNSSEGAQSVFYARWTKLHLSNGGQVGAVVGQTIYMTNSSTVTFGTSTGGGGSTTWVPSGYRRSF
;
A
#
# COMPACT_ATOMS: atom_id res chain seq x y z
N MET A 1 48.24 -54.77 -85.70
CA MET A 1 47.35 -55.67 -84.95
C MET A 1 46.07 -54.91 -84.65
N LYS A 2 44.92 -55.51 -84.97
CA LYS A 2 43.57 -54.97 -84.81
C LYS A 2 43.31 -54.47 -83.37
N LEU A 3 42.68 -53.31 -83.21
CA LEU A 3 41.29 -53.22 -82.72
C LEU A 3 40.75 -51.79 -82.90
N ASN A 4 39.88 -51.62 -83.89
CA ASN A 4 38.89 -50.55 -83.94
C ASN A 4 37.83 -50.82 -82.86
N LYS A 5 37.55 -49.84 -81.99
CA LYS A 5 36.17 -49.57 -81.57
C LYS A 5 36.04 -48.13 -81.08
N ILE A 6 35.42 -47.35 -81.95
CA ILE A 6 34.86 -46.01 -81.72
C ILE A 6 33.83 -46.16 -80.58
N LEU A 7 34.10 -45.57 -79.42
CA LEU A 7 33.06 -45.19 -78.47
C LEU A 7 32.79 -43.70 -78.70
N LYS A 8 31.64 -43.41 -79.30
CA LYS A 8 31.09 -42.06 -79.39
C LYS A 8 31.00 -41.46 -77.98
N PRO A 9 31.41 -40.20 -77.76
CA PRO A 9 31.23 -39.51 -76.47
C PRO A 9 29.78 -39.00 -76.27
N ASP A 10 28.80 -39.50 -77.03
CA ASP A 10 27.42 -39.00 -77.00
C ASP A 10 26.55 -39.61 -75.87
N GLY A 11 27.09 -40.55 -75.08
CA GLY A 11 26.35 -41.26 -74.02
C GLY A 11 26.66 -40.84 -72.57
N GLN A 12 27.78 -40.15 -72.31
CA GLN A 12 28.17 -39.76 -70.93
C GLN A 12 27.43 -38.51 -70.44
N VAL A 13 26.98 -37.65 -71.35
CA VAL A 13 26.12 -36.50 -71.02
C VAL A 13 24.76 -36.98 -70.49
N LEU A 14 24.24 -38.09 -71.02
CA LEU A 14 22.95 -38.62 -70.60
C LEU A 14 23.01 -39.16 -69.17
N ILE A 15 24.07 -39.88 -68.78
CA ILE A 15 24.23 -40.47 -67.43
C ILE A 15 24.43 -39.37 -66.38
N SER A 16 25.25 -38.37 -66.67
CA SER A 16 25.44 -37.22 -65.77
C SER A 16 24.14 -36.42 -65.60
N LEU A 17 23.37 -36.22 -66.68
CA LEU A 17 22.03 -35.62 -66.59
C LEU A 17 21.07 -36.46 -65.75
N LEU A 18 21.07 -37.79 -65.91
CA LEU A 18 20.12 -38.71 -65.25
C LEU A 18 20.36 -38.85 -63.73
N VAL A 19 21.59 -38.62 -63.26
CA VAL A 19 21.93 -38.66 -61.83
C VAL A 19 21.86 -37.27 -61.19
N VAL A 20 22.36 -36.24 -61.89
CA VAL A 20 22.45 -34.89 -61.31
C VAL A 20 21.09 -34.19 -61.23
N LEU A 21 20.19 -34.38 -62.22
CA LEU A 21 18.86 -33.75 -62.17
C LEU A 21 18.01 -34.23 -60.99
N PRO A 22 17.86 -35.55 -60.74
CA PRO A 22 17.08 -36.03 -59.60
C PRO A 22 17.68 -35.59 -58.26
N SER A 23 19.01 -35.57 -58.13
CA SER A 23 19.67 -35.08 -56.93
C SER A 23 19.40 -33.58 -56.70
N LEU A 24 19.43 -32.76 -57.74
CA LEU A 24 19.05 -31.34 -57.66
C LEU A 24 17.57 -31.17 -57.27
N ILE A 25 16.67 -31.95 -57.85
CA ILE A 25 15.23 -31.91 -57.51
C ILE A 25 15.01 -32.26 -56.04
N LEU A 26 15.70 -33.29 -55.52
CA LEU A 26 15.61 -33.69 -54.12
C LEU A 26 16.12 -32.59 -53.16
N ILE A 27 17.23 -31.93 -53.53
CA ILE A 27 17.76 -30.80 -52.76
C ILE A 27 16.76 -29.64 -52.75
N VAL A 28 16.21 -29.27 -53.90
CA VAL A 28 15.19 -28.20 -54.00
C VAL A 28 13.94 -28.55 -53.19
N ALA A 29 13.45 -29.79 -53.26
CA ALA A 29 12.31 -30.24 -52.46
C ALA A 29 12.59 -30.18 -50.95
N ALA A 30 13.80 -30.53 -50.52
CA ALA A 30 14.21 -30.42 -49.11
C ALA A 30 14.24 -28.96 -48.63
N TYR A 31 14.79 -28.04 -49.43
CA TYR A 31 14.79 -26.61 -49.11
C TYR A 31 13.37 -26.01 -49.10
N LEU A 32 12.50 -26.40 -50.02
CA LEU A 32 11.10 -25.97 -50.04
C LEU A 32 10.34 -26.46 -48.81
N SER A 33 10.56 -27.71 -48.39
CA SER A 33 9.97 -28.27 -47.16
C SER A 33 10.46 -27.54 -45.91
N LEU A 34 11.78 -27.28 -45.81
CA LEU A 34 12.35 -26.50 -44.71
C LEU A 34 11.79 -25.07 -44.68
N SER A 35 11.70 -24.42 -45.84
CA SER A 35 11.13 -23.08 -45.97
C SER A 35 9.67 -23.05 -45.53
N ALA A 36 8.85 -24.01 -45.97
CA ALA A 36 7.45 -24.12 -45.58
C ALA A 36 7.28 -24.32 -44.07
N ASN A 37 8.10 -25.18 -43.46
CA ASN A 37 8.10 -25.41 -42.01
C ASN A 37 8.59 -24.19 -41.22
N SER A 38 9.61 -23.49 -41.71
CA SER A 38 10.09 -22.26 -41.07
C SER A 38 9.04 -21.15 -41.11
N PHE A 39 8.29 -21.05 -42.22
CA PHE A 39 7.21 -20.10 -42.38
C PHE A 39 6.02 -20.43 -41.47
N SER A 40 5.65 -21.71 -41.34
CA SER A 40 4.57 -22.11 -40.44
C SER A 40 4.91 -21.86 -38.97
N LEU A 41 6.17 -22.12 -38.57
CA LEU A 41 6.66 -21.82 -37.22
C LEU A 41 6.68 -20.31 -36.95
N SER A 42 7.24 -19.52 -37.86
CA SER A 42 7.27 -18.05 -37.73
C SER A 42 5.87 -17.47 -37.60
N ARG A 43 4.90 -18.03 -38.33
CA ARG A 43 3.51 -17.62 -38.24
C ARG A 43 2.87 -18.00 -36.90
N GLN A 44 3.14 -19.20 -36.39
CA GLN A 44 2.65 -19.61 -35.07
C GLN A 44 3.21 -18.72 -33.96
N ASP A 45 4.49 -18.34 -34.06
CA ASP A 45 5.14 -17.43 -33.11
C ASP A 45 4.54 -16.01 -33.17
N GLN A 46 4.23 -15.52 -34.37
CA GLN A 46 3.52 -14.26 -34.55
C GLN A 46 2.13 -14.30 -33.91
N LEU A 47 1.35 -15.36 -34.14
CA LEU A 47 0.02 -15.54 -33.55
C LEU A 47 0.09 -15.65 -32.02
N HIS A 48 1.09 -16.35 -31.49
CA HIS A 48 1.34 -16.42 -30.05
C HIS A 48 1.66 -15.04 -29.44
N SER A 49 2.50 -14.25 -30.12
CA SER A 49 2.80 -12.88 -29.70
C SER A 49 1.55 -11.99 -29.69
N HIS A 50 0.68 -12.11 -30.69
CA HIS A 50 -0.60 -11.40 -30.70
C HIS A 50 -1.53 -11.83 -29.55
N ALA A 51 -1.61 -13.13 -29.25
CA ALA A 51 -2.39 -13.64 -28.12
C ALA A 51 -1.82 -13.14 -26.77
N GLN A 52 -0.50 -13.04 -26.63
CA GLN A 52 0.15 -12.47 -25.44
C GLN A 52 -0.23 -11.00 -25.24
N LEU A 53 -0.11 -10.18 -26.29
CA LEU A 53 -0.47 -8.75 -26.22
C LEU A 53 -1.95 -8.55 -25.89
N ALA A 54 -2.82 -9.44 -26.40
CA ALA A 54 -4.24 -9.43 -26.06
C ALA A 54 -4.50 -9.75 -24.59
N ALA A 55 -3.76 -10.72 -24.04
CA ALA A 55 -3.85 -11.06 -22.63
C ALA A 55 -3.33 -9.93 -21.73
N ASP A 56 -2.27 -9.23 -22.14
CA ASP A 56 -1.73 -8.07 -21.42
C ASP A 56 -2.73 -6.90 -21.43
N ALA A 57 -3.28 -6.55 -22.59
CA ALA A 57 -4.32 -5.52 -22.70
C ALA A 57 -5.60 -5.87 -21.92
N GLY A 58 -6.01 -7.13 -21.97
CA GLY A 58 -7.16 -7.62 -21.19
C GLY A 58 -6.92 -7.58 -19.68
N ALA A 59 -5.67 -7.75 -19.24
CA ALA A 59 -5.29 -7.62 -17.83
C ALA A 59 -5.42 -6.16 -17.37
N ASP A 60 -4.91 -5.21 -18.15
CA ASP A 60 -5.04 -3.78 -17.84
C ASP A 60 -6.51 -3.34 -17.78
N TYR A 61 -7.30 -3.75 -18.77
CA TYR A 61 -8.74 -3.47 -18.81
C TYR A 61 -9.46 -4.07 -17.59
N ALA A 62 -9.22 -5.33 -17.25
CA ALA A 62 -9.88 -5.99 -16.13
C ALA A 62 -9.51 -5.33 -14.79
N VAL A 63 -8.25 -4.93 -14.62
CA VAL A 63 -7.81 -4.18 -13.43
C VAL A 63 -8.50 -2.82 -13.35
N GLU A 64 -8.67 -2.12 -14.46
CA GLU A 64 -9.40 -0.85 -14.52
C GLU A 64 -10.89 -1.02 -14.18
N GLN A 65 -11.55 -2.02 -14.74
CA GLN A 65 -12.96 -2.30 -14.45
C GLN A 65 -13.18 -2.67 -12.97
N ILE A 66 -12.30 -3.49 -12.39
CA ILE A 66 -12.36 -3.85 -10.96
C ILE A 66 -12.10 -2.64 -10.05
N LYS A 67 -11.31 -1.66 -10.50
CA LYS A 67 -11.15 -0.39 -9.78
C LYS A 67 -12.40 0.48 -9.82
N ALA A 68 -13.14 0.46 -10.94
CA ALA A 68 -14.38 1.21 -11.09
C ALA A 68 -15.58 0.54 -10.38
N ASP A 69 -15.65 -0.80 -10.41
CA ASP A 69 -16.66 -1.62 -9.73
C ASP A 69 -15.99 -2.86 -9.11
N ALA A 70 -15.93 -2.90 -7.78
CA ALA A 70 -15.33 -4.02 -7.03
C ALA A 70 -16.08 -5.37 -7.23
N ASN A 71 -17.33 -5.32 -7.69
CA ASN A 71 -18.17 -6.48 -8.01
C ASN A 71 -18.08 -6.87 -9.49
N TRP A 72 -17.24 -6.22 -10.29
CA TRP A 72 -16.98 -6.66 -11.65
C TRP A 72 -16.44 -8.09 -11.65
N ASN A 73 -17.09 -8.96 -12.42
CA ASN A 73 -16.82 -10.40 -12.41
C ASN A 73 -16.19 -10.92 -13.70
N SER A 74 -16.54 -10.34 -14.85
CA SER A 74 -16.05 -10.83 -16.15
C SER A 74 -16.36 -9.88 -17.29
N THR A 75 -15.68 -10.07 -18.42
CA THR A 75 -16.17 -9.60 -19.72
C THR A 75 -17.40 -10.43 -20.11
N SER A 76 -18.38 -9.83 -20.81
CA SER A 76 -19.58 -10.52 -21.29
C SER A 76 -19.30 -11.41 -22.52
N GLY A 77 -18.20 -12.18 -22.48
CA GLY A 77 -17.66 -12.93 -23.60
C GLY A 77 -16.28 -12.42 -24.06
N GLU A 78 -15.91 -12.79 -25.28
CA GLU A 78 -14.68 -12.30 -25.92
C GLU A 78 -14.84 -10.87 -26.39
N THR A 79 -13.87 -10.03 -26.06
CA THR A 79 -13.77 -8.66 -26.55
C THR A 79 -12.76 -8.62 -27.68
N GLU A 80 -13.15 -8.06 -28.82
CA GLU A 80 -12.26 -7.87 -29.96
C GLU A 80 -11.31 -6.72 -29.67
N LEU A 81 -10.01 -7.00 -29.70
CA LEU A 81 -8.96 -5.98 -29.57
C LEU A 81 -8.53 -5.47 -30.96
N HIS A 82 -8.46 -6.37 -31.93
CA HIS A 82 -8.00 -6.05 -33.28
C HIS A 82 -8.54 -7.05 -34.31
N ASN A 83 -8.89 -6.55 -35.50
CA ASN A 83 -9.31 -7.36 -36.64
C ASN A 83 -8.95 -6.64 -37.94
N ASP A 84 -8.00 -7.18 -38.69
CA ASP A 84 -7.54 -6.64 -39.99
C ASP A 84 -8.14 -7.39 -41.20
N GLY A 85 -9.12 -8.27 -40.95
CA GLY A 85 -9.73 -9.15 -41.95
C GLY A 85 -8.93 -10.42 -42.26
N SER A 86 -7.64 -10.48 -41.90
CA SER A 86 -6.79 -11.67 -42.02
C SER A 86 -6.58 -12.37 -40.69
N ILE A 87 -6.36 -11.59 -39.63
CA ILE A 87 -6.13 -12.02 -38.26
C ILE A 87 -7.12 -11.29 -37.35
N LYS A 88 -7.76 -12.04 -36.46
CA LYS A 88 -8.61 -11.49 -35.39
C LYS A 88 -7.96 -11.81 -34.05
N VAL A 89 -7.92 -10.83 -33.16
CA VAL A 89 -7.30 -10.93 -31.83
C VAL A 89 -8.33 -10.52 -30.79
N THR A 90 -8.58 -11.41 -29.83
CA THR A 90 -9.58 -11.20 -28.77
C THR A 90 -8.99 -11.49 -27.40
N TYR A 91 -9.67 -11.00 -26.37
CA TYR A 91 -9.40 -11.37 -24.99
C TYR A 91 -10.69 -11.63 -24.22
N SER A 92 -10.61 -12.44 -23.18
CA SER A 92 -11.68 -12.60 -22.19
C SER A 92 -11.08 -12.58 -20.79
N ALA A 93 -11.74 -11.94 -19.85
CA ALA A 93 -11.27 -11.85 -18.48
C ALA A 93 -12.36 -12.27 -17.49
N THR A 94 -11.95 -12.95 -16.42
CA THR A 94 -12.84 -13.42 -15.35
C THR A 94 -12.13 -13.26 -14.02
N SER A 95 -12.78 -12.66 -13.03
CA SER A 95 -12.28 -12.53 -11.67
C SER A 95 -12.95 -13.50 -10.72
N VAL A 96 -12.19 -14.04 -9.77
CA VAL A 96 -12.65 -14.91 -8.69
C VAL A 96 -12.17 -14.34 -7.36
N ASP A 97 -13.08 -14.22 -6.41
CA ASP A 97 -12.74 -13.89 -5.02
C ASP A 97 -12.24 -15.15 -4.31
N ASN A 98 -10.96 -15.19 -3.97
CA ASN A 98 -10.38 -16.32 -3.24
C ASN A 98 -10.61 -16.17 -1.73
N SER A 99 -10.65 -14.93 -1.24
CA SER A 99 -10.91 -14.57 0.15
C SER A 99 -11.35 -13.09 0.24
N PRO A 100 -11.78 -12.61 1.43
CA PRO A 100 -12.04 -11.17 1.64
C PRO A 100 -10.83 -10.26 1.37
N SER A 101 -9.62 -10.82 1.26
CA SER A 101 -8.35 -10.09 1.08
C SER A 101 -7.57 -10.50 -0.18
N SER A 102 -8.17 -11.27 -1.08
CA SER A 102 -7.51 -11.70 -2.32
C SER A 102 -8.53 -12.00 -3.42
N LYS A 103 -8.31 -11.39 -4.59
CA LYS A 103 -9.07 -11.64 -5.82
C LYS A 103 -8.08 -12.04 -6.91
N THR A 104 -8.35 -13.08 -7.68
CA THR A 104 -7.51 -13.44 -8.84
C THR A 104 -8.29 -13.16 -10.11
N VAL A 105 -7.67 -12.43 -11.04
CA VAL A 105 -8.18 -12.23 -12.39
C VAL A 105 -7.47 -13.18 -13.33
N THR A 106 -8.23 -13.98 -14.06
CA THR A 106 -7.73 -14.83 -15.13
C THR A 106 -8.09 -14.20 -16.47
N ILE A 107 -7.08 -13.96 -17.30
CA ILE A 107 -7.22 -13.39 -18.63
C ILE A 107 -6.75 -14.41 -19.64
N ILE A 108 -7.53 -14.58 -20.71
CA ILE A 108 -7.19 -15.44 -21.83
C ILE A 108 -7.18 -14.59 -23.09
N GLY A 109 -5.99 -14.40 -23.67
CA GLY A 109 -5.81 -13.80 -24.99
C GLY A 109 -5.84 -14.87 -26.07
N ARG A 110 -6.49 -14.57 -27.20
CA ARG A 110 -6.66 -15.50 -28.33
C ARG A 110 -6.37 -14.80 -29.66
N SER A 111 -5.73 -15.52 -30.56
CA SER A 111 -5.51 -15.09 -31.94
C SER A 111 -6.12 -16.10 -32.91
N TYR A 112 -6.81 -15.62 -33.93
CA TYR A 112 -7.51 -16.41 -34.94
C TYR A 112 -6.90 -16.15 -36.30
N TRP A 113 -6.56 -17.24 -37.00
CA TRP A 113 -6.22 -17.21 -38.40
C TRP A 113 -6.86 -18.40 -39.14
N PRO A 114 -7.62 -18.19 -40.22
CA PRO A 114 -8.12 -16.90 -40.70
C PRO A 114 -9.09 -16.22 -39.69
N ALA A 115 -9.35 -14.92 -39.86
CA ALA A 115 -10.09 -14.09 -38.88
C ALA A 115 -11.51 -14.61 -38.56
N ASP A 116 -12.14 -15.29 -39.50
CA ASP A 116 -13.45 -15.94 -39.40
C ASP A 116 -13.43 -17.30 -38.69
N SER A 117 -12.25 -17.81 -38.33
CA SER A 117 -12.12 -19.04 -37.56
C SER A 117 -12.86 -18.96 -36.22
N VAL A 118 -13.56 -20.04 -35.88
CA VAL A 118 -14.21 -20.24 -34.58
C VAL A 118 -13.27 -20.82 -33.53
N ASN A 119 -12.17 -21.45 -33.95
CA ASN A 119 -11.16 -22.01 -33.05
C ASN A 119 -9.91 -21.12 -33.05
N PRO A 120 -9.38 -20.75 -31.87
CA PRO A 120 -8.18 -19.94 -31.80
C PRO A 120 -6.97 -20.75 -32.29
N SER A 121 -6.14 -20.12 -33.12
CA SER A 121 -4.87 -20.69 -33.60
C SER A 121 -3.78 -20.64 -32.53
N SER A 122 -3.89 -19.72 -31.57
CA SER A 122 -3.05 -19.62 -30.38
C SER A 122 -3.83 -19.00 -29.23
N SER A 123 -3.53 -19.43 -28.00
CA SER A 123 -4.11 -18.88 -26.78
C SER A 123 -3.05 -18.74 -25.69
N VAL A 124 -3.16 -17.69 -24.88
CA VAL A 124 -2.27 -17.40 -23.75
C VAL A 124 -3.11 -17.09 -22.53
N THR A 125 -2.81 -17.74 -21.40
CA THR A 125 -3.52 -17.51 -20.13
C THR A 125 -2.61 -16.84 -19.11
N ILE A 126 -3.11 -15.76 -18.52
CA ILE A 126 -2.43 -14.94 -17.53
C ILE A 126 -3.30 -14.86 -16.29
N LYS A 127 -2.67 -14.98 -15.12
CA LYS A 127 -3.32 -14.77 -13.84
C LYS A 127 -2.69 -13.57 -13.14
N VAL A 128 -3.53 -12.63 -12.76
CA VAL A 128 -3.17 -11.45 -11.97
C VAL A 128 -3.79 -11.62 -10.59
N ASP A 129 -2.94 -11.71 -9.58
CA ASP A 129 -3.38 -11.79 -8.20
C ASP A 129 -3.51 -10.37 -7.65
N LEU A 130 -4.71 -10.00 -7.23
CA LEU A 130 -5.06 -8.69 -6.68
C LEU A 130 -5.19 -8.78 -5.16
N ARG A 131 -4.70 -7.74 -4.49
CA ARG A 131 -4.93 -7.50 -3.06
C ARG A 131 -5.78 -6.25 -2.88
N PRO A 132 -6.65 -6.18 -1.86
CA PRO A 132 -7.38 -4.96 -1.58
C PRO A 132 -6.39 -3.87 -1.15
N SER A 133 -6.64 -2.69 -1.68
CA SER A 133 -6.10 -1.40 -1.28
C SER A 133 -7.33 -0.54 -1.02
N GLU A 134 -7.76 -0.47 0.22
CA GLU A 134 -8.93 0.31 0.60
C GLU A 134 -8.68 1.81 0.36
N SER A 135 -9.30 2.34 -0.70
CA SER A 135 -9.44 3.77 -1.03
C SER A 135 -10.46 4.34 -0.04
N GLY A 136 -9.96 4.83 1.07
CA GLY A 136 -10.69 5.13 2.29
C GLY A 136 -9.80 5.14 3.52
N ASN A 137 -8.63 4.50 3.41
CA ASN A 137 -7.63 4.54 4.45
C ASN A 137 -6.55 5.56 4.13
N TYR A 138 -6.75 6.75 4.67
CA TYR A 138 -5.65 7.67 4.85
C TYR A 138 -4.51 6.98 5.59
N SER A 139 -3.27 7.17 5.14
CA SER A 139 -2.09 6.69 5.87
C SER A 139 -1.79 7.57 7.08
N VAL A 140 -2.27 8.82 7.00
CA VAL A 140 -2.12 9.84 8.01
C VAL A 140 -3.49 10.46 8.24
N VAL A 141 -4.05 10.27 9.43
CA VAL A 141 -5.27 10.95 9.87
C VAL A 141 -4.94 11.84 11.05
N SER A 142 -5.11 13.15 10.88
CA SER A 142 -4.95 14.10 11.98
C SER A 142 -6.29 14.67 12.43
N GLY A 143 -6.43 14.84 13.75
CA GLY A 143 -7.46 15.66 14.36
C GLY A 143 -7.20 17.15 14.19
N GLN A 144 -7.71 17.94 15.11
CA GLN A 144 -7.73 19.40 14.99
C GLN A 144 -6.39 20.07 15.29
N GLY A 145 -5.44 19.32 15.84
CA GLY A 145 -4.07 19.78 16.06
C GLY A 145 -3.21 19.78 14.79
N GLY A 146 -3.61 19.03 13.76
CA GLY A 146 -3.01 19.10 12.44
C GLY A 146 -1.74 18.26 12.23
N LEU A 147 -1.14 18.42 11.05
CA LEU A 147 0.10 17.77 10.63
C LEU A 147 1.23 18.80 10.53
N ILE A 148 2.30 18.56 11.28
CA ILE A 148 3.48 19.42 11.30
C ILE A 148 4.68 18.58 10.87
N MET A 149 5.33 18.97 9.78
CA MET A 149 6.52 18.30 9.24
C MET A 149 7.68 19.28 9.07
N SER A 150 8.89 18.84 9.44
CA SER A 150 10.11 19.64 9.28
C SER A 150 11.33 18.79 8.90
N ASN A 151 12.37 19.48 8.42
CA ASN A 151 13.63 18.91 7.95
C ASN A 151 13.41 17.96 6.76
N SER A 152 13.91 16.73 6.82
CA SER A 152 13.84 15.78 5.70
C SER A 152 12.74 14.73 5.88
N SER A 153 11.69 15.03 6.65
CA SER A 153 10.58 14.10 6.89
C SER A 153 9.73 13.89 5.65
N LYS A 154 9.25 12.66 5.43
CA LYS A 154 8.51 12.30 4.21
C LYS A 154 7.30 11.42 4.52
N ILE A 155 6.21 11.70 3.81
CA ILE A 155 5.08 10.78 3.64
C ILE A 155 5.14 10.32 2.19
N THR A 156 5.75 9.17 1.95
CA THR A 156 6.01 8.69 0.60
C THR A 156 4.85 7.82 0.16
N GLY A 157 3.71 8.43 -0.20
CA GLY A 157 2.43 7.88 -0.76
C GLY A 157 1.22 7.81 0.23
N GLY A 158 0.11 7.23 -0.22
CA GLY A 158 -1.13 7.10 0.56
C GLY A 158 -1.86 8.43 0.78
N ASP A 159 -3.16 8.38 1.05
CA ASP A 159 -3.94 9.60 1.22
C ASP A 159 -3.72 10.19 2.62
N VAL A 160 -3.88 11.51 2.74
CA VAL A 160 -3.69 12.27 3.98
C VAL A 160 -4.96 13.06 4.29
N LEU A 161 -5.56 12.82 5.45
CA LEU A 161 -6.69 13.59 5.96
C LEU A 161 -6.29 14.38 7.20
N ILE A 162 -6.49 15.68 7.15
CA ILE A 162 -6.15 16.58 8.25
C ILE A 162 -7.38 17.40 8.62
N ASN A 163 -7.91 17.18 9.82
CA ASN A 163 -9.01 18.02 10.30
C ASN A 163 -8.52 19.43 10.69
N GLY A 164 -7.30 19.58 11.20
CA GLY A 164 -6.69 20.85 11.57
C GLY A 164 -5.92 21.53 10.43
N GLU A 165 -4.68 21.92 10.72
CA GLU A 165 -3.77 22.63 9.81
C GLU A 165 -2.62 21.74 9.31
N ILE A 166 -1.96 22.15 8.24
CA ILE A 166 -0.71 21.54 7.77
C ILE A 166 0.41 22.59 7.82
N THR A 167 1.52 22.26 8.48
CA THR A 167 2.74 23.07 8.44
C THR A 167 3.90 22.23 7.92
N LEU A 168 4.49 22.65 6.79
CA LEU A 168 5.65 22.03 6.16
C LEU A 168 6.83 23.00 6.14
N SER A 169 8.03 22.50 6.43
CA SER A 169 9.24 23.33 6.49
C SER A 169 10.51 22.58 6.05
N ASN A 170 11.51 23.37 5.64
CA ASN A 170 12.81 22.89 5.15
C ASN A 170 12.68 22.03 3.89
N SER A 171 12.89 20.72 3.98
CA SER A 171 12.84 19.79 2.84
C SER A 171 11.77 18.71 3.04
N SER A 172 10.76 18.97 3.88
CA SER A 172 9.71 18.00 4.18
C SER A 172 8.80 17.80 2.98
N GLN A 173 8.30 16.58 2.79
CA GLN A 173 7.59 16.23 1.57
C GLN A 173 6.39 15.32 1.82
N ILE A 174 5.26 15.61 1.16
CA ILE A 174 4.09 14.72 1.06
C ILE A 174 3.96 14.27 -0.39
N GLY A 175 3.85 12.97 -0.62
CA GLY A 175 3.81 12.38 -1.95
C GLY A 175 5.14 12.48 -2.70
N LEU A 176 5.21 11.86 -3.87
CA LEU A 176 6.34 11.90 -4.78
C LEU A 176 5.87 12.35 -6.17
N SER A 177 6.79 12.82 -7.02
CA SER A 177 6.45 13.22 -8.39
C SER A 177 5.92 12.05 -9.24
N ASN A 178 6.31 10.82 -8.90
CA ASN A 178 5.87 9.57 -9.53
C ASN A 178 4.79 8.82 -8.74
N GLU A 179 4.43 9.32 -7.54
CA GLU A 179 3.44 8.73 -6.65
C GLU A 179 2.74 9.85 -5.88
N SER A 180 1.76 10.48 -6.54
CA SER A 180 0.99 11.59 -5.97
C SER A 180 0.07 11.11 -4.84
N ALA A 181 -0.06 11.90 -3.77
CA ALA A 181 -1.02 11.66 -2.69
C ALA A 181 -2.29 12.48 -2.87
N ASN A 182 -3.44 12.06 -2.31
CA ASN A 182 -4.57 12.97 -2.11
C ASN A 182 -4.51 13.56 -0.69
N ILE A 183 -4.70 14.87 -0.60
CA ILE A 183 -4.63 15.61 0.66
C ILE A 183 -5.93 16.37 0.85
N ASP A 184 -6.66 16.03 1.90
CA ASP A 184 -7.90 16.71 2.31
C ASP A 184 -7.67 17.44 3.64
N VAL A 185 -7.92 18.75 3.67
CA VAL A 185 -7.75 19.61 4.85
C VAL A 185 -9.07 20.30 5.22
N ALA A 186 -9.62 19.96 6.39
CA ALA A 186 -10.91 20.46 6.80
C ALA A 186 -10.87 21.85 7.45
N ASN A 187 -9.75 22.26 8.08
CA ASN A 187 -9.62 23.54 8.80
C ASN A 187 -10.61 23.71 9.98
N GLN A 188 -10.59 22.75 10.90
CA GLN A 188 -11.43 22.65 12.09
C GLN A 188 -10.66 23.03 13.38
N ILE A 189 -9.85 24.10 13.33
CA ILE A 189 -9.02 24.56 14.45
C ILE A 189 -9.64 25.78 15.17
N CYS A 190 -10.84 26.20 14.79
CA CYS A 190 -11.47 27.41 15.33
C CYS A 190 -12.32 27.13 16.59
N PRO A 191 -12.54 28.15 17.45
CA PRO A 191 -11.98 29.51 17.37
C PRO A 191 -10.50 29.58 17.79
N ILE A 192 -9.80 30.63 17.34
CA ILE A 192 -8.43 30.96 17.73
C ILE A 192 -8.47 32.37 18.36
N PRO A 193 -8.21 32.55 19.68
CA PRO A 193 -7.85 31.53 20.66
C PRO A 193 -9.00 30.57 20.99
N ALA A 194 -8.67 29.35 21.43
CA ALA A 194 -9.64 28.30 21.74
C ALA A 194 -10.49 28.63 22.97
N ASP A 195 -11.79 28.36 22.88
CA ASP A 195 -12.78 28.46 23.96
C ASP A 195 -13.56 27.14 24.11
N ALA A 196 -14.68 27.16 24.84
CA ALA A 196 -15.52 25.98 25.06
C ALA A 196 -16.20 25.42 23.79
N THR A 197 -16.24 26.20 22.69
CA THR A 197 -16.80 25.78 21.40
C THR A 197 -15.78 25.12 20.48
N TYR A 198 -14.50 25.08 20.88
CA TYR A 198 -13.48 24.34 20.15
C TYR A 198 -13.75 22.83 20.20
N PRO A 199 -13.59 22.07 19.11
CA PRO A 199 -13.24 22.53 17.78
C PRO A 199 -14.48 22.71 16.88
N ARG A 200 -14.48 23.79 16.09
CA ARG A 200 -15.43 24.00 14.99
C ARG A 200 -14.72 24.32 13.69
N LEU A 201 -15.43 24.13 12.58
CA LEU A 201 -14.97 24.58 11.27
C LEU A 201 -14.72 26.10 11.31
N CYS A 202 -13.58 26.53 10.78
CA CYS A 202 -13.27 27.94 10.67
C CYS A 202 -14.20 28.63 9.66
N ASN A 203 -14.66 29.84 10.00
CA ASN A 203 -15.34 30.70 9.04
C ASN A 203 -14.30 31.37 8.12
N ALA A 204 -14.75 31.89 6.98
CA ALA A 204 -13.90 32.71 6.11
C ALA A 204 -13.32 33.89 6.91
N GLY A 205 -12.00 34.08 6.85
CA GLY A 205 -11.28 35.14 7.57
C GLY A 205 -10.83 34.81 9.00
N GLU A 206 -11.23 33.67 9.58
CA GLU A 206 -10.78 33.29 10.94
C GLU A 206 -9.43 32.54 10.94
N ASN A 207 -9.16 31.78 9.88
CA ASN A 207 -7.90 31.05 9.69
C ASN A 207 -7.68 30.74 8.21
N ASP A 208 -7.47 31.78 7.41
CA ASP A 208 -7.24 31.61 5.98
C ASP A 208 -5.85 31.03 5.73
N ASN A 209 -5.79 30.07 4.81
CA ASN A 209 -4.60 29.28 4.45
C ASN A 209 -4.13 28.32 5.56
N PRO A 210 -4.93 27.29 5.90
CA PRO A 210 -4.56 26.25 6.88
C PRO A 210 -3.33 25.42 6.47
N ILE A 211 -2.86 25.53 5.22
CA ILE A 211 -1.64 24.89 4.74
C ILE A 211 -0.55 25.96 4.59
N SER A 212 0.50 25.84 5.40
CA SER A 212 1.70 26.66 5.35
C SER A 212 2.89 25.83 4.89
N ILE A 213 3.53 26.25 3.79
CA ILE A 213 4.70 25.60 3.21
C ILE A 213 5.85 26.61 3.16
N SER A 214 6.99 26.25 3.76
CA SER A 214 8.19 27.10 3.82
C SER A 214 9.43 26.40 3.28
N ASN A 215 10.40 27.20 2.81
CA ASN A 215 11.66 26.74 2.22
C ASN A 215 11.44 25.83 0.99
N SER A 216 12.14 24.70 0.93
CA SER A 216 12.08 23.73 -0.17
C SER A 216 11.04 22.61 0.03
N ALA A 217 10.14 22.75 1.02
CA ALA A 217 9.13 21.76 1.31
C ALA A 217 8.08 21.70 0.18
N LYS A 218 7.51 20.52 -0.06
CA LYS A 218 6.59 20.31 -1.19
C LYS A 218 5.48 19.29 -0.91
N ILE A 219 4.33 19.50 -1.54
CA ILE A 219 3.25 18.53 -1.65
C ILE A 219 3.13 18.12 -3.12
N TYR A 220 3.26 16.83 -3.40
CA TYR A 220 2.99 16.22 -4.70
C TYR A 220 1.67 15.46 -4.61
N GLY A 221 0.61 16.05 -5.12
CA GLY A 221 -0.73 15.55 -4.90
C GLY A 221 -1.86 16.46 -5.32
N THR A 222 -3.06 15.89 -5.28
CA THR A 222 -4.32 16.63 -5.33
C THR A 222 -4.60 17.17 -3.94
N VAL A 223 -4.66 18.49 -3.79
CA VAL A 223 -4.97 19.14 -2.51
C VAL A 223 -6.37 19.75 -2.57
N LYS A 224 -7.20 19.42 -1.57
CA LYS A 224 -8.45 20.10 -1.25
C LYS A 224 -8.36 20.64 0.16
N ALA A 225 -8.62 21.93 0.34
CA ALA A 225 -8.46 22.55 1.65
C ALA A 225 -9.43 23.71 1.85
N ASN A 226 -10.22 23.68 2.93
CA ASN A 226 -11.15 24.78 3.23
C ASN A 226 -10.40 26.07 3.55
N HIS A 227 -10.79 27.16 2.88
CA HIS A 227 -10.21 28.49 3.05
C HIS A 227 -8.73 28.58 2.66
N GLN A 228 -8.25 27.67 1.80
CA GLN A 228 -6.92 27.77 1.19
C GLN A 228 -6.97 28.57 -0.10
N SER A 229 -6.22 29.66 -0.17
CA SER A 229 -6.07 30.47 -1.39
C SER A 229 -4.70 30.31 -2.05
N ASN A 230 -3.67 29.98 -1.25
CA ASN A 230 -2.30 29.85 -1.71
C ASN A 230 -1.95 28.40 -2.08
N GLY A 231 -1.66 28.13 -3.35
CA GLY A 231 -1.19 26.82 -3.82
C GLY A 231 0.35 26.67 -3.89
N SER A 232 1.12 27.64 -3.42
CA SER A 232 2.58 27.63 -3.51
C SER A 232 3.17 26.42 -2.79
N GLY A 233 4.06 25.69 -3.47
CA GLY A 233 4.67 24.46 -2.95
C GLY A 233 3.81 23.19 -3.15
N MET A 234 2.64 23.30 -3.77
CA MET A 234 1.76 22.19 -4.13
C MET A 234 1.85 21.92 -5.64
N SER A 235 1.94 20.66 -6.06
CA SER A 235 2.09 20.28 -7.48
C SER A 235 1.44 18.93 -7.75
N ASN A 236 1.12 18.64 -9.02
CA ASN A 236 0.58 17.36 -9.49
C ASN A 236 -0.74 16.88 -8.82
N PRO A 237 -1.91 17.52 -9.08
CA PRO A 237 -2.19 18.78 -9.76
C PRO A 237 -2.06 20.04 -8.87
N GLY A 238 -1.77 19.87 -7.57
CA GLY A 238 -1.72 20.98 -6.61
C GLY A 238 -3.10 21.29 -6.00
N LEU A 239 -3.34 22.55 -5.64
CA LEU A 239 -4.61 22.99 -5.06
C LEU A 239 -5.73 22.95 -6.13
N THR A 240 -6.72 22.08 -5.92
CA THR A 240 -7.85 21.87 -6.86
C THR A 240 -9.17 22.44 -6.34
N ALA A 241 -9.35 22.50 -5.02
CA ALA A 241 -10.51 23.11 -4.38
C ALA A 241 -10.11 23.81 -3.08
N SER A 242 -10.61 25.03 -2.89
CA SER A 242 -10.42 25.84 -1.68
C SER A 242 -11.55 25.67 -0.66
N SER A 243 -12.45 24.70 -0.86
CA SER A 243 -13.64 24.46 -0.03
C SER A 243 -14.23 23.08 -0.27
N GLY A 244 -15.09 22.61 0.64
CA GLY A 244 -15.90 21.40 0.48
C GLY A 244 -15.32 20.15 1.16
N VAL A 245 -14.29 20.31 1.98
CA VAL A 245 -13.76 19.21 2.81
C VAL A 245 -14.56 19.16 4.11
N THR A 246 -15.29 18.08 4.35
CA THR A 246 -15.99 17.88 5.63
C THR A 246 -15.03 17.24 6.65
N PRO A 247 -14.93 17.76 7.88
CA PRO A 247 -14.17 17.09 8.94
C PRO A 247 -14.66 15.66 9.15
N GLN A 248 -13.74 14.71 9.33
CA GLN A 248 -14.11 13.31 9.64
C GLN A 248 -13.69 12.95 11.06
N ALA A 249 -14.50 12.15 11.75
CA ALA A 249 -14.12 11.65 13.07
C ALA A 249 -12.88 10.75 12.98
N LEU A 250 -12.02 10.81 13.98
CA LEU A 250 -10.91 9.85 14.11
C LEU A 250 -11.48 8.42 14.24
N PRO A 251 -10.77 7.39 13.73
CA PRO A 251 -11.22 6.00 13.80
C PRO A 251 -11.70 5.62 15.21
N ALA A 252 -12.92 5.10 15.31
CA ALA A 252 -13.45 4.65 16.59
C ALA A 252 -12.69 3.41 17.09
N TYR A 253 -12.62 3.26 18.41
CA TYR A 253 -12.12 2.04 19.04
C TYR A 253 -12.88 1.80 20.34
N ASP A 254 -13.37 0.57 20.51
CA ASP A 254 -14.17 0.18 21.67
C ASP A 254 -13.26 -0.12 22.86
N ARG A 255 -13.00 0.92 23.64
CA ARG A 255 -12.18 0.87 24.86
C ARG A 255 -12.84 0.03 25.95
N ASP A 256 -14.16 0.12 26.10
CA ASP A 256 -14.88 -0.58 27.17
C ASP A 256 -14.90 -2.08 26.90
N ALA A 257 -15.07 -2.51 25.65
CA ALA A 257 -14.92 -3.91 25.26
C ALA A 257 -13.49 -4.42 25.48
N HIS A 258 -12.44 -3.62 25.20
CA HIS A 258 -11.06 -4.01 25.50
C HIS A 258 -10.88 -4.25 27.01
N LYS A 259 -11.34 -3.32 27.85
CA LYS A 259 -11.27 -3.46 29.32
C LYS A 259 -12.04 -4.68 29.82
N ALA A 260 -13.23 -4.94 29.25
CA ALA A 260 -14.06 -6.08 29.62
C ALA A 260 -13.46 -7.43 29.18
N ALA A 261 -12.67 -7.44 28.10
CA ALA A 261 -12.05 -8.66 27.56
C ALA A 261 -10.84 -9.15 28.38
N VAL A 262 -10.34 -8.37 29.34
CA VAL A 262 -9.17 -8.71 30.17
C VAL A 262 -9.34 -10.09 30.82
N ALA A 263 -8.42 -11.00 30.52
CA ALA A 263 -8.41 -12.35 31.06
C ALA A 263 -7.33 -12.55 32.13
N THR A 264 -6.19 -11.86 32.00
CA THR A 264 -5.04 -12.00 32.89
C THR A 264 -4.56 -10.63 33.35
N THR A 265 -4.14 -10.51 34.62
CA THR A 265 -3.51 -9.29 35.14
C THR A 265 -2.11 -9.58 35.66
N ILE A 266 -1.12 -8.79 35.22
CA ILE A 266 0.26 -8.84 35.70
C ILE A 266 0.74 -7.44 36.13
N THR A 267 1.85 -7.38 36.86
CA THR A 267 2.47 -6.09 37.23
C THR A 267 3.36 -5.56 36.11
N GLY A 268 3.60 -4.26 36.08
CA GLY A 268 4.56 -3.63 35.18
C GLY A 268 5.97 -4.21 35.31
N SER A 269 6.39 -4.59 36.52
CA SER A 269 7.67 -5.29 36.75
C SER A 269 7.70 -6.69 36.12
N ALA A 270 6.58 -7.44 36.17
CA ALA A 270 6.47 -8.75 35.54
C ALA A 270 6.42 -8.66 34.00
N ALA A 271 5.86 -7.58 33.45
CA ALA A 271 5.84 -7.33 32.01
C ALA A 271 7.18 -6.80 31.45
N SER A 272 7.92 -6.02 32.26
CA SER A 272 9.19 -5.38 31.88
C SER A 272 10.33 -6.38 31.67
N CYS A 273 11.33 -6.00 30.88
CA CYS A 273 12.48 -6.85 30.59
C CYS A 273 13.71 -6.06 30.14
N SER A 274 14.88 -6.68 30.24
CA SER A 274 16.14 -6.08 29.80
C SER A 274 17.14 -7.11 29.29
N GLY A 275 18.12 -6.69 28.50
CA GLY A 275 19.14 -7.59 27.97
C GLY A 275 18.56 -8.58 26.96
N SER A 276 19.16 -9.75 26.82
CA SER A 276 18.70 -10.81 25.91
C SER A 276 17.47 -11.59 26.42
N GLN A 277 16.68 -11.00 27.33
CA GLN A 277 15.47 -11.64 27.84
C GLN A 277 14.40 -11.73 26.73
N SER A 278 13.67 -12.85 26.74
CA SER A 278 12.45 -13.03 25.95
C SER A 278 11.26 -13.21 26.90
N LYS A 279 10.19 -12.46 26.67
CA LYS A 279 8.92 -12.62 27.39
C LYS A 279 7.76 -12.81 26.42
N THR A 280 6.68 -13.38 26.91
CA THR A 280 5.42 -13.48 26.19
C THR A 280 4.34 -12.77 27.00
N TRP A 281 3.58 -11.92 26.34
CA TRP A 281 2.34 -11.38 26.90
C TRP A 281 1.17 -12.11 26.24
N ALA A 282 0.46 -12.89 27.05
CA ALA A 282 -0.71 -13.64 26.61
C ALA A 282 -1.82 -12.69 26.11
N ALA A 283 -2.72 -13.22 25.29
CA ALA A 283 -3.88 -12.47 24.82
C ALA A 283 -4.71 -11.91 25.99
N ASN A 284 -5.23 -10.70 25.82
CA ASN A 284 -6.08 -9.99 26.78
C ASN A 284 -5.43 -9.80 28.16
N THR A 285 -4.14 -9.45 28.17
CA THR A 285 -3.39 -9.19 29.40
C THR A 285 -3.49 -7.72 29.80
N LYS A 286 -3.91 -7.47 31.05
CA LYS A 286 -3.75 -6.18 31.73
C LYS A 286 -2.41 -6.12 32.46
N VAL A 287 -1.68 -5.03 32.27
CA VAL A 287 -0.44 -4.73 32.95
C VAL A 287 -0.63 -3.51 33.85
N THR A 288 -0.57 -3.73 35.16
CA THR A 288 -0.73 -2.66 36.15
C THR A 288 0.62 -2.00 36.43
N GLY A 289 0.76 -0.74 36.03
CA GLY A 289 1.97 0.08 36.20
C GLY A 289 2.77 0.27 34.91
N ASN A 290 3.96 0.85 35.06
CA ASN A 290 4.84 1.17 33.93
C ASN A 290 5.57 -0.08 33.41
N VAL A 291 5.78 -0.13 32.10
CA VAL A 291 6.50 -1.19 31.41
C VAL A 291 7.75 -0.62 30.75
N THR A 292 8.91 -1.22 31.04
CA THR A 292 10.18 -0.87 30.44
C THR A 292 10.80 -2.08 29.74
N MET A 293 11.13 -1.91 28.46
CA MET A 293 11.86 -2.86 27.64
C MET A 293 13.16 -2.20 27.19
N SER A 294 14.30 -2.83 27.46
CA SER A 294 15.60 -2.25 27.13
C SER A 294 16.64 -3.27 26.71
N ASN A 295 17.72 -2.77 26.09
CA ASN A 295 18.97 -3.48 25.84
C ASN A 295 18.80 -4.81 25.10
N GLY A 296 18.00 -4.81 24.02
CA GLY A 296 17.81 -5.98 23.16
C GLY A 296 16.70 -6.93 23.60
N CYS A 297 15.94 -6.61 24.66
CA CYS A 297 14.84 -7.48 25.09
C CYS A 297 13.81 -7.71 23.97
N GLN A 298 13.28 -8.92 23.88
CA GLN A 298 12.16 -9.27 23.03
C GLN A 298 10.90 -9.61 23.84
N VAL A 299 9.76 -9.04 23.45
CA VAL A 299 8.43 -9.42 23.96
C VAL A 299 7.59 -9.90 22.79
N THR A 300 7.01 -11.10 22.89
CA THR A 300 6.01 -11.59 21.93
C THR A 300 4.61 -11.31 22.48
N ILE A 301 3.74 -10.70 21.69
CA ILE A 301 2.32 -10.46 22.06
C ILE A 301 1.42 -11.47 21.34
N GLU A 302 0.55 -12.13 22.09
CA GLU A 302 -0.38 -13.15 21.57
C GLU A 302 -1.81 -12.62 21.37
N GLY A 303 -2.05 -11.34 21.65
CA GLY A 303 -3.35 -10.69 21.47
C GLY A 303 -3.37 -9.28 22.04
N ASN A 304 -4.55 -8.81 22.42
CA ASN A 304 -4.74 -7.46 22.96
C ASN A 304 -4.10 -7.29 24.34
N ILE A 305 -3.51 -6.12 24.58
CA ILE A 305 -2.80 -5.78 25.82
C ILE A 305 -3.29 -4.42 26.32
N TRP A 306 -3.53 -4.31 27.62
CA TRP A 306 -3.86 -3.04 28.27
C TRP A 306 -2.81 -2.69 29.33
N ILE A 307 -2.10 -1.58 29.17
CA ILE A 307 -1.11 -1.08 30.13
C ILE A 307 -1.68 0.16 30.82
N THR A 308 -1.82 0.11 32.15
CA THR A 308 -2.36 1.24 32.93
C THR A 308 -1.35 2.38 33.13
N GLY A 309 -0.06 2.08 32.98
CA GLY A 309 1.03 3.06 33.05
C GLY A 309 1.61 3.39 31.68
N ASN A 310 2.88 3.81 31.66
CA ASN A 310 3.61 4.13 30.45
C ASN A 310 4.30 2.89 29.86
N LEU A 311 4.52 2.87 28.54
CA LEU A 311 5.31 1.87 27.82
C LEU A 311 6.58 2.51 27.24
N SER A 312 7.74 2.07 27.71
CA SER A 312 9.05 2.54 27.21
C SER A 312 9.84 1.38 26.60
N VAL A 313 10.17 1.48 25.32
CA VAL A 313 10.96 0.50 24.56
C VAL A 313 12.21 1.19 24.03
N SER A 314 13.38 0.63 24.32
CA SER A 314 14.65 1.30 24.03
C SER A 314 15.76 0.32 23.66
N ASN A 315 16.83 0.83 23.07
CA ASN A 315 18.10 0.14 22.84
C ASN A 315 17.91 -1.22 22.15
N SER A 316 17.39 -1.18 20.92
CA SER A 316 17.20 -2.36 20.05
C SER A 316 16.21 -3.42 20.58
N SER A 317 15.41 -3.11 21.60
CA SER A 317 14.34 -3.99 22.06
C SER A 317 13.21 -4.14 21.03
N LYS A 318 12.53 -5.28 21.05
CA LYS A 318 11.54 -5.68 20.04
C LYS A 318 10.23 -6.11 20.67
N ILE A 319 9.12 -5.58 20.16
CA ILE A 319 7.78 -6.16 20.38
C ILE A 319 7.43 -6.95 19.12
N LYS A 320 7.27 -8.27 19.22
CA LYS A 320 6.93 -9.17 18.11
C LYS A 320 5.45 -9.57 18.19
N VAL A 321 4.72 -9.44 17.10
CA VAL A 321 3.36 -10.02 16.96
C VAL A 321 3.48 -11.54 16.80
N ALA A 322 2.71 -12.31 17.56
CA ALA A 322 2.71 -13.77 17.43
C ALA A 322 2.22 -14.22 16.05
N ASP A 323 2.85 -15.27 15.53
CA ASP A 323 2.49 -15.85 14.22
C ASP A 323 1.11 -16.53 14.25
N SER A 324 0.64 -16.96 15.43
CA SER A 324 -0.69 -17.52 15.66
C SER A 324 -1.83 -16.53 15.39
N LEU A 325 -1.55 -15.22 15.37
CA LEU A 325 -2.56 -14.19 15.11
C LEU A 325 -2.92 -14.06 13.62
N GLY A 326 -2.11 -14.60 12.70
CA GLY A 326 -2.33 -14.49 11.25
C GLY A 326 -2.56 -13.03 10.83
N GLY A 327 -3.70 -12.76 10.18
CA GLY A 327 -4.11 -11.41 9.77
C GLY A 327 -4.70 -10.52 10.88
N THR A 328 -4.86 -11.02 12.11
CA THR A 328 -5.54 -10.30 13.20
C THR A 328 -4.57 -9.34 13.89
N GLN A 329 -4.79 -8.05 13.75
CA GLN A 329 -3.95 -7.02 14.38
C GLN A 329 -4.23 -6.93 15.89
N PRO A 330 -3.25 -7.23 16.77
CA PRO A 330 -3.42 -7.02 18.20
C PRO A 330 -3.36 -5.54 18.55
N VAL A 331 -4.11 -5.13 19.58
CA VAL A 331 -4.12 -3.75 20.09
C VAL A 331 -3.39 -3.68 21.43
N ILE A 332 -2.40 -2.79 21.53
CA ILE A 332 -1.75 -2.38 22.78
C ILE A 332 -2.33 -1.03 23.18
N MET A 333 -3.21 -1.03 24.18
CA MET A 333 -3.80 0.16 24.77
C MET A 333 -2.97 0.64 25.95
N VAL A 334 -2.54 1.91 25.93
CA VAL A 334 -1.66 2.48 26.95
C VAL A 334 -2.29 3.75 27.53
N ASP A 335 -2.45 3.75 28.84
CA ASP A 335 -3.19 4.78 29.59
C ASP A 335 -2.29 5.80 30.29
N GLY A 336 -0.99 5.53 30.37
CA GLY A 336 -0.05 6.41 31.04
C GLY A 336 0.02 7.80 30.41
N SER A 337 0.32 8.80 31.23
CA SER A 337 0.35 10.20 30.84
C SER A 337 1.43 10.57 29.82
N THR A 338 2.50 9.78 29.75
CA THR A 338 3.53 9.89 28.70
C THR A 338 3.33 8.85 27.60
N GLY A 339 2.33 7.97 27.74
CA GLY A 339 1.96 6.92 26.80
C GLY A 339 3.11 5.98 26.42
N VAL A 340 3.44 5.98 25.13
CA VAL A 340 4.35 5.06 24.45
C VAL A 340 5.60 5.81 23.96
N SER A 341 6.77 5.31 24.32
CA SER A 341 8.06 5.81 23.84
C SER A 341 8.90 4.68 23.24
N LEU A 342 9.24 4.78 21.95
CA LEU A 342 10.13 3.88 21.23
C LEU A 342 11.39 4.63 20.82
N SER A 343 12.56 4.18 21.29
CA SER A 343 13.83 4.88 21.09
C SER A 343 15.00 3.95 20.76
N ASN A 344 16.05 4.52 20.17
CA ASN A 344 17.37 3.89 19.96
C ASN A 344 17.27 2.52 19.29
N GLY A 345 16.72 2.48 18.07
CA GLY A 345 16.63 1.25 17.28
C GLY A 345 15.59 0.23 17.74
N SER A 346 14.72 0.58 18.69
CA SER A 346 13.62 -0.29 19.12
C SER A 346 12.63 -0.57 17.99
N LYS A 347 12.05 -1.77 17.93
CA LYS A 347 11.19 -2.18 16.81
C LYS A 347 9.87 -2.80 17.24
N ILE A 348 8.82 -2.57 16.46
CA ILE A 348 7.63 -3.41 16.42
C ILE A 348 7.74 -4.28 15.19
N VAL A 349 7.75 -5.59 15.41
CA VAL A 349 8.01 -6.60 14.38
C VAL A 349 6.69 -7.30 14.07
N SER A 350 6.27 -7.21 12.82
CA SER A 350 5.12 -7.93 12.31
C SER A 350 5.35 -9.44 12.31
N ASN A 351 4.25 -10.20 12.26
CA ASN A 351 4.31 -11.64 12.13
C ASN A 351 4.58 -12.07 10.67
N ALA A 352 4.67 -13.38 10.43
CA ALA A 352 4.88 -13.93 9.09
C ALA A 352 3.80 -13.55 8.06
N SER A 353 2.60 -13.14 8.52
CA SER A 353 1.50 -12.65 7.68
C SER A 353 1.56 -11.14 7.43
N SER A 354 2.67 -10.46 7.76
CA SER A 354 2.80 -9.00 7.63
C SER A 354 1.86 -8.19 8.52
N THR A 355 1.38 -8.78 9.61
CA THR A 355 0.52 -8.11 10.59
C THR A 355 1.36 -7.51 11.72
N GLY A 356 1.41 -6.18 11.79
CA GLY A 356 1.97 -5.46 12.95
C GLY A 356 0.94 -5.23 14.06
N ALA A 357 1.27 -4.39 15.04
CA ALA A 357 0.39 -4.09 16.17
C ALA A 357 -0.25 -2.70 16.04
N LYS A 358 -1.41 -2.49 16.67
CA LYS A 358 -2.00 -1.17 16.86
C LYS A 358 -1.71 -0.66 18.27
N LEU A 359 -1.04 0.48 18.39
CA LEU A 359 -0.75 1.14 19.65
C LEU A 359 -1.70 2.31 19.79
N ILE A 360 -2.48 2.33 20.86
CA ILE A 360 -3.49 3.36 21.08
C ILE A 360 -3.35 3.98 22.46
N THR A 361 -3.41 5.30 22.53
CA THR A 361 -3.41 6.07 23.78
C THR A 361 -4.63 6.97 23.87
N TYR A 362 -5.23 7.03 25.07
CA TYR A 362 -6.42 7.83 25.37
C TYR A 362 -6.19 9.00 26.32
N TRP A 363 -4.95 9.22 26.74
CA TRP A 363 -4.64 10.32 27.65
C TRP A 363 -5.01 11.68 27.01
N SER A 364 -5.47 12.61 27.83
CA SER A 364 -5.72 14.01 27.51
C SER A 364 -5.42 14.90 28.73
N SER A 365 -5.48 16.22 28.58
CA SER A 365 -5.39 17.16 29.70
C SER A 365 -6.68 17.28 30.50
N ALA A 366 -7.79 16.70 30.03
CA ALA A 366 -9.07 16.75 30.73
C ALA A 366 -9.02 15.94 32.03
N SER A 367 -9.80 16.34 33.04
CA SER A 367 -9.81 15.70 34.35
C SER A 367 -10.33 14.25 34.34
N CYS A 368 -11.08 13.86 33.30
CA CYS A 368 -11.56 12.49 33.10
C CYS A 368 -10.50 11.55 32.50
N SER A 369 -9.34 12.05 32.12
CA SER A 369 -8.29 11.27 31.45
C SER A 369 -7.82 10.11 32.33
N PRO A 370 -7.60 8.90 31.77
CA PRO A 370 -7.66 8.50 30.36
C PRO A 370 -9.04 7.99 29.90
N ASP A 371 -10.08 8.15 30.72
CA ASP A 371 -11.40 7.53 30.53
C ASP A 371 -12.47 8.50 30.01
N CYS A 372 -12.04 9.61 29.42
CA CYS A 372 -12.93 10.54 28.75
C CYS A 372 -13.66 9.87 27.58
N THR A 373 -14.99 9.99 27.54
CA THR A 373 -15.81 9.60 26.39
C THR A 373 -15.60 10.54 25.21
N ASP A 374 -15.50 11.83 25.49
CA ASP A 374 -15.18 12.88 24.53
C ASP A 374 -14.34 13.97 25.20
N VAL A 375 -13.54 14.69 24.41
CA VAL A 375 -12.70 15.80 24.88
C VAL A 375 -12.90 16.97 23.92
N ILE A 376 -13.41 18.08 24.44
CA ILE A 376 -13.68 19.31 23.67
C ILE A 376 -13.09 20.53 24.38
N GLY A 377 -13.23 21.69 23.77
CA GLY A 377 -12.88 22.99 24.33
C GLY A 377 -11.38 23.17 24.55
N THR A 378 -11.05 23.90 25.62
CA THR A 378 -9.67 24.20 26.02
C THR A 378 -8.86 22.97 26.38
N ASP A 379 -9.51 21.91 26.88
CA ASP A 379 -8.84 20.65 27.21
C ASP A 379 -8.38 19.95 25.93
N LEU A 380 -9.23 19.88 24.90
CA LEU A 380 -8.82 19.32 23.62
C LEU A 380 -7.68 20.15 23.01
N ASN A 381 -7.80 21.48 23.02
CA ASN A 381 -6.75 22.33 22.47
C ASN A 381 -5.42 22.18 23.23
N THR A 382 -5.43 22.07 24.56
CA THR A 382 -4.21 21.89 25.37
C THR A 382 -3.59 20.51 25.17
N SER A 383 -4.44 19.48 24.98
CA SER A 383 -3.98 18.11 24.77
C SER A 383 -3.16 17.93 23.49
N ARG A 384 -3.36 18.81 22.50
CA ARG A 384 -2.67 18.80 21.21
C ARG A 384 -1.15 18.89 21.30
N ASP A 385 -0.64 19.39 22.42
CA ASP A 385 0.79 19.56 22.66
C ASP A 385 1.40 18.49 23.57
N ILE A 386 0.58 17.70 24.24
CA ILE A 386 1.01 16.59 25.08
C ILE A 386 1.41 15.43 24.18
N ARG A 387 2.63 14.90 24.38
CA ARG A 387 3.13 13.76 23.61
C ARG A 387 2.83 12.46 24.34
N THR A 388 2.06 11.59 23.70
CA THR A 388 1.76 10.25 24.24
C THR A 388 2.23 9.13 23.33
N ILE A 389 2.64 9.42 22.09
CA ILE A 389 3.35 8.47 21.25
C ILE A 389 4.59 9.17 20.73
N HIS A 390 5.76 8.66 21.08
CA HIS A 390 7.04 9.22 20.65
C HIS A 390 7.94 8.12 20.07
N LEU A 391 8.37 8.31 18.83
CA LEU A 391 9.34 7.45 18.15
C LEU A 391 10.59 8.27 17.86
N SER A 392 11.74 7.80 18.31
CA SER A 392 13.04 8.46 18.14
C SER A 392 14.20 7.53 17.79
N ASN A 393 15.22 8.09 17.15
CA ASN A 393 16.53 7.47 16.94
C ASN A 393 16.44 6.10 16.26
N SER A 394 15.94 6.09 15.03
CA SER A 394 15.82 4.91 14.16
C SER A 394 14.91 3.82 14.74
N SER A 395 13.90 4.17 15.53
CA SER A 395 12.88 3.21 15.94
C SER A 395 11.91 2.91 14.79
N GLU A 396 11.45 1.67 14.72
CA GLU A 396 10.69 1.17 13.56
C GLU A 396 9.39 0.49 14.01
N GLY A 397 8.36 0.60 13.19
CA GLY A 397 7.08 -0.05 13.37
C GLY A 397 6.38 -0.17 12.03
N ALA A 398 7.08 -0.71 11.04
CA ALA A 398 6.50 -1.02 9.75
C ALA A 398 5.27 -1.91 9.95
N GLN A 399 4.21 -1.67 9.17
CA GLN A 399 2.95 -2.41 9.28
C GLN A 399 2.24 -2.30 10.64
N SER A 400 2.60 -1.32 11.47
CA SER A 400 1.95 -1.04 12.75
C SER A 400 1.15 0.27 12.64
N VAL A 401 0.11 0.38 13.47
CA VAL A 401 -0.74 1.58 13.54
C VAL A 401 -0.45 2.29 14.86
N PHE A 402 -0.11 3.57 14.81
CA PHE A 402 0.10 4.39 15.99
C PHE A 402 -1.04 5.39 16.12
N TYR A 403 -1.75 5.36 17.24
CA TYR A 403 -2.98 6.13 17.44
C TYR A 403 -2.97 6.92 18.76
N ALA A 404 -2.72 8.23 18.66
CA ALA A 404 -2.81 9.18 19.77
C ALA A 404 -4.15 9.95 19.72
N ARG A 405 -5.21 9.42 20.36
CA ARG A 405 -6.58 9.91 20.14
C ARG A 405 -6.78 11.41 20.39
N TRP A 406 -6.29 11.89 21.52
CA TRP A 406 -6.50 13.27 21.97
C TRP A 406 -5.22 14.07 22.05
N THR A 407 -4.11 13.53 21.56
CA THR A 407 -2.77 14.02 21.88
C THR A 407 -1.85 13.97 20.67
N LYS A 408 -0.60 14.40 20.88
CA LYS A 408 0.45 14.45 19.87
C LYS A 408 1.17 13.12 19.71
N LEU A 409 1.26 12.69 18.46
CA LEU A 409 2.17 11.65 17.99
C LEU A 409 3.42 12.34 17.42
N HIS A 410 4.60 12.02 17.94
CA HIS A 410 5.87 12.62 17.54
C HIS A 410 6.81 11.57 16.93
N LEU A 411 7.16 11.74 15.66
CA LEU A 411 8.18 10.95 14.95
C LEU A 411 9.44 11.80 14.79
N SER A 412 10.58 11.28 15.21
CA SER A 412 11.84 12.01 15.19
C SER A 412 13.04 11.12 14.85
N ASN A 413 14.00 11.66 14.11
CA ASN A 413 15.32 11.06 13.91
C ASN A 413 15.30 9.63 13.35
N GLY A 414 14.69 9.48 12.16
CA GLY A 414 14.66 8.23 11.41
C GLY A 414 13.70 7.16 11.95
N GLY A 415 13.36 6.20 11.09
CA GLY A 415 12.38 5.15 11.36
C GLY A 415 11.31 5.05 10.29
N GLN A 416 10.88 3.82 9.98
CA GLN A 416 9.71 3.54 9.14
C GLN A 416 8.55 3.15 10.04
N VAL A 417 7.43 3.86 9.90
CA VAL A 417 6.16 3.51 10.55
C VAL A 417 5.10 3.17 9.50
N GLY A 418 4.13 2.34 9.89
CA GLY A 418 2.96 2.04 9.08
C GLY A 418 1.99 3.23 9.04
N ALA A 419 0.83 3.10 9.69
CA ALA A 419 -0.18 4.16 9.68
C ALA A 419 -0.14 5.00 10.96
N VAL A 420 -0.46 6.29 10.85
CA VAL A 420 -0.49 7.20 12.00
C VAL A 420 -1.83 7.93 12.11
N VAL A 421 -2.35 7.94 13.33
CA VAL A 421 -3.55 8.67 13.73
C VAL A 421 -3.20 9.49 14.95
N GLY A 422 -3.50 10.78 14.95
CA GLY A 422 -3.19 11.63 16.09
C GLY A 422 -4.05 12.88 16.12
N GLN A 423 -4.31 13.47 17.28
CA GLN A 423 -4.86 14.83 17.27
C GLN A 423 -3.89 15.79 16.59
N THR A 424 -2.60 15.67 16.94
CA THR A 424 -1.48 16.34 16.27
C THR A 424 -0.48 15.28 15.82
N ILE A 425 -0.01 15.39 14.58
CA ILE A 425 1.07 14.53 14.07
C ILE A 425 2.28 15.42 13.81
N TYR A 426 3.38 15.16 14.53
CA TYR A 426 4.60 15.93 14.44
C TYR A 426 5.75 15.07 13.92
N MET A 427 6.32 15.44 12.78
CA MET A 427 7.37 14.70 12.07
C MET A 427 8.62 15.56 11.90
N THR A 428 9.77 15.07 12.39
CA THR A 428 11.03 15.82 12.43
C THR A 428 12.22 14.92 12.09
N ASN A 429 13.31 15.50 11.59
CA ASN A 429 14.61 14.81 11.42
C ASN A 429 14.52 13.47 10.66
N SER A 430 14.21 13.50 9.35
CA SER A 430 14.25 12.32 8.46
C SER A 430 13.31 11.16 8.83
N SER A 431 12.19 11.45 9.50
CA SER A 431 11.15 10.44 9.74
C SER A 431 10.38 10.11 8.45
N THR A 432 10.08 8.83 8.24
CA THR A 432 9.37 8.36 7.05
C THR A 432 8.14 7.52 7.45
N VAL A 433 6.99 7.86 6.87
CA VAL A 433 5.78 7.03 6.92
C VAL A 433 5.73 6.23 5.61
N THR A 434 5.68 4.90 5.69
CA THR A 434 5.76 3.98 4.54
C THR A 434 4.59 2.99 4.52
N PHE A 435 4.10 2.62 3.33
CA PHE A 435 2.94 1.72 3.20
C PHE A 435 3.16 0.31 3.70
N GLY A 436 2.03 -0.29 4.09
CA GLY A 436 1.90 -1.68 4.48
C GLY A 436 0.66 -1.90 5.35
N THR A 437 0.13 -0.84 5.96
CA THR A 437 -1.07 -0.86 6.81
C THR A 437 -1.87 0.42 6.72
N SER A 438 -3.16 0.30 6.99
CA SER A 438 -4.19 1.31 6.81
C SER A 438 -4.76 1.72 8.19
N THR A 439 -5.30 2.94 8.35
CA THR A 439 -5.84 3.39 9.66
C THR A 439 -7.20 2.77 10.03
N GLY A 440 -7.88 2.14 9.07
CA GLY A 440 -9.26 1.68 9.19
C GLY A 440 -10.26 2.84 9.15
N GLY A 441 -11.15 2.85 8.15
CA GLY A 441 -12.20 3.84 7.94
C GLY A 441 -13.05 3.47 6.73
N GLY A 442 -14.34 3.79 6.77
CA GLY A 442 -15.29 3.42 5.70
C GLY A 442 -14.96 4.11 4.38
N GLY A 443 -14.38 3.37 3.45
CA GLY A 443 -14.21 3.76 2.05
C GLY A 443 -14.12 2.56 1.13
N SER A 444 -14.16 2.83 -0.17
CA SER A 444 -14.25 1.83 -1.24
C SER A 444 -12.95 1.02 -1.38
N THR A 445 -13.06 -0.30 -1.49
CA THR A 445 -11.95 -1.22 -1.78
C THR A 445 -11.49 -1.04 -3.22
N THR A 446 -10.31 -0.46 -3.45
CA THR A 446 -9.64 -0.52 -4.77
C THR A 446 -8.68 -1.69 -4.81
N TRP A 447 -8.65 -2.46 -5.88
CA TRP A 447 -7.79 -3.64 -5.96
C TRP A 447 -6.46 -3.30 -6.65
N VAL A 448 -5.34 -3.69 -6.05
CA VAL A 448 -3.99 -3.44 -6.58
C VAL A 448 -3.35 -4.77 -6.99
N PRO A 449 -2.69 -4.84 -8.17
CA PRO A 449 -1.91 -6.01 -8.56
C PRO A 449 -0.80 -6.32 -7.53
N SER A 450 -0.84 -7.54 -6.99
CA SER A 450 0.15 -8.08 -6.06
C SER A 450 1.11 -9.06 -6.73
N GLY A 451 0.73 -9.63 -7.87
CA GLY A 451 1.54 -10.59 -8.59
C GLY A 451 1.01 -10.86 -9.99
N TYR A 452 1.92 -11.19 -10.89
CA TYR A 452 1.64 -11.53 -12.28
C TYR A 452 2.26 -12.89 -12.58
N ARG A 453 1.46 -13.86 -13.01
CA ARG A 453 1.96 -15.19 -13.36
C ARG A 453 1.35 -15.69 -14.66
N ARG A 454 2.19 -16.26 -15.53
CA ARG A 454 1.75 -16.99 -16.71
C ARG A 454 1.34 -18.39 -16.29
N SER A 455 0.18 -18.84 -16.77
CA SER A 455 -0.23 -20.23 -16.64
C SER A 455 0.23 -20.94 -17.91
N PHE A 456 1.26 -21.78 -17.78
CA PHE A 456 1.72 -22.67 -18.85
C PHE A 456 0.78 -23.86 -19.03
#